data_AF-A0A061PG64-F1
#
_entry.id   AF-A0A061PG64-F1
#
_cell.length_a   1.000
_cell.length_b   1.000
_cell.length_c   1.000
_cell.angle_alpha   90.00
_cell.angle_beta   90.00
_cell.angle_gamma   90.00
#
_symmetry.space_group_name_H-M   'P 1'
#
loop_
_entity.id
_entity.type
_entity.pdbx_description
1 polymer ?
#
loop_
_entity_poly.entity_id
_entity_poly.type
_entity_poly.pdbx_seq_one_letter_code
_entity_poly.pdbx_strand_id
1 'polypeptide(L)'
;MELGESDKVRVTQFTDEGDPIFIDLVYENNGLEVTYNDRHDEYAKPYGTFTVTCEEIEANTQDNETSYRVIGCDHELETIGLIITEN
;
A
#
# COMPACT_ATOMS: atom_id res chain seq x y z
N MET A 1 -24.60 11.24 -5.09
CA MET A 1 -23.42 10.62 -4.47
C MET A 1 -22.24 11.40 -5.00
N GLU A 2 -21.56 12.17 -4.16
CA GLU A 2 -20.23 12.63 -4.54
C GLU A 2 -19.35 11.39 -4.49
N LEU A 3 -18.84 10.99 -5.66
CA LEU A 3 -17.72 10.07 -5.74
C LEU A 3 -16.55 10.77 -5.05
N GLY A 4 -15.76 10.04 -4.25
CA GLY A 4 -14.56 10.62 -3.65
C GLY A 4 -13.67 11.22 -4.73
N GLU A 5 -13.02 12.35 -4.44
CA GLU A 5 -12.08 12.98 -5.35
C GLU A 5 -10.96 11.99 -5.68
N SER A 6 -10.62 11.87 -6.97
CA SER A 6 -9.51 11.03 -7.39
C SER A 6 -8.22 11.49 -6.72
N ASP A 7 -7.52 10.57 -6.07
CA ASP A 7 -6.28 10.88 -5.37
C ASP A 7 -5.24 9.78 -5.55
N LYS A 8 -3.97 10.16 -5.39
CA LYS A 8 -2.82 9.27 -5.51
C LYS A 8 -1.81 9.54 -4.43
N VAL A 9 -1.48 8.49 -3.67
CA VAL A 9 -0.43 8.48 -2.66
C VAL A 9 0.64 7.47 -3.05
N ARG A 10 1.91 7.82 -2.82
CA ARG A 10 3.03 6.86 -2.88
C ARG A 10 3.68 6.76 -1.52
N VAL A 11 3.79 5.53 -1.03
CA VAL A 11 4.63 5.19 0.13
C VAL A 11 5.92 4.59 -0.39
N THR A 12 7.04 5.05 0.17
CA THR A 12 8.37 4.48 -0.11
C THR A 12 8.87 3.84 1.18
N GLN A 13 9.05 2.53 1.16
CA GLN A 13 9.70 1.77 2.22
C GLN A 13 11.14 1.48 1.80
N PHE A 14 12.06 1.40 2.75
CA PHE A 14 13.43 1.00 2.50
C PHE A 14 13.72 -0.34 3.17
N THR A 15 14.44 -1.22 2.50
CA THR A 15 14.96 -2.46 3.09
C THR A 15 16.05 -2.14 4.13
N ASP A 16 16.49 -3.16 4.87
CA ASP A 16 17.60 -3.04 5.82
C ASP A 16 18.92 -2.66 5.11
N GLU A 17 19.08 -3.04 3.84
CA GLU A 17 20.21 -2.67 2.99
C GLU A 17 20.06 -1.26 2.36
N GLY A 18 18.86 -0.68 2.43
CA GLY A 18 18.55 0.66 1.93
C GLY A 18 17.92 0.70 0.53
N ASP A 19 17.50 -0.45 -0.01
CA ASP A 19 16.85 -0.50 -1.31
C ASP A 19 15.38 -0.04 -1.22
N PRO A 20 14.88 0.74 -2.19
CA PRO A 20 13.52 1.26 -2.13
C PRO A 20 12.49 0.23 -2.62
N ILE A 21 11.40 0.11 -1.87
CA ILE A 21 10.16 -0.56 -2.25
C ILE A 21 9.07 0.52 -2.37
N PHE A 22 8.41 0.56 -3.52
CA PHE A 22 7.34 1.53 -3.78
C PHE A 22 5.96 0.88 -3.65
N ILE A 23 5.07 1.56 -2.94
CA ILE A 23 3.66 1.19 -2.79
C ILE A 23 2.83 2.38 -3.26
N ASP A 24 2.18 2.24 -4.41
CA ASP A 24 1.25 3.24 -4.96
C ASP A 24 -0.18 2.90 -4.55
N LEU A 25 -0.90 3.88 -4.01
CA LEU A 25 -2.32 3.83 -3.69
C LEU A 25 -3.03 4.83 -4.62
N VAL A 26 -3.88 4.33 -5.51
CA VAL A 26 -4.61 5.15 -6.49
C VAL A 26 -6.10 4.95 -6.28
N TYR A 27 -6.80 5.99 -5.86
CA TYR A 27 -8.25 5.97 -5.70
C TYR A 27 -8.91 6.65 -6.89
N GLU A 28 -9.65 5.88 -7.70
CA GLU A 28 -10.39 6.40 -8.85
C GLU A 28 -11.72 5.67 -9.01
N ASN A 29 -12.79 6.42 -9.35
CA ASN A 29 -14.10 5.85 -9.67
C ASN A 29 -14.63 4.84 -8.64
N ASN A 30 -14.37 5.10 -7.35
CA ASN A 30 -14.80 4.26 -6.22
C ASN A 30 -14.08 2.90 -6.13
N GLY A 31 -12.91 2.75 -6.76
CA GLY A 31 -12.00 1.63 -6.58
C GLY A 31 -10.62 2.10 -6.10
N LEU A 32 -9.96 1.28 -5.28
CA LEU A 32 -8.60 1.50 -4.81
C LEU A 32 -7.66 0.52 -5.51
N GLU A 33 -6.79 1.02 -6.39
CA GLU A 33 -5.71 0.23 -6.96
C GLU A 33 -4.47 0.36 -6.10
N VAL A 34 -3.88 -0.78 -5.73
CA VAL A 34 -2.64 -0.87 -4.95
C VAL A 34 -1.57 -1.52 -5.81
N THR A 35 -0.47 -0.81 -6.07
CA THR A 35 0.66 -1.35 -6.81
C THR A 35 1.88 -1.44 -5.90
N TYR A 36 2.42 -2.65 -5.76
CA TYR A 36 3.67 -2.93 -5.06
C TYR A 36 4.80 -3.14 -6.07
N ASN A 37 5.95 -2.52 -5.83
CA ASN A 37 7.10 -2.57 -6.70
C ASN A 37 8.40 -2.65 -5.88
N ASP A 38 9.02 -3.83 -5.89
CA ASP A 38 10.31 -4.13 -5.26
C ASP A 38 11.43 -4.32 -6.28
N ARG A 39 11.27 -3.86 -7.52
CA ARG A 39 12.27 -4.05 -8.59
C ARG A 39 13.65 -3.46 -8.28
N HIS A 40 13.74 -2.62 -7.26
CA HIS A 40 14.96 -1.98 -6.81
C HIS A 40 15.57 -2.64 -5.58
N ASP A 41 14.87 -3.57 -4.93
CA ASP A 41 15.45 -4.46 -3.92
C ASP A 41 16.36 -5.46 -4.64
N GLU A 42 17.67 -5.46 -4.36
CA GLU A 42 18.62 -6.37 -5.02
C GLU A 42 18.46 -7.84 -4.55
N TYR A 43 17.80 -8.05 -3.41
CA TYR A 43 17.66 -9.34 -2.73
C TYR A 43 16.25 -9.97 -2.85
N ALA A 44 15.22 -9.19 -3.19
CA ALA A 44 13.88 -9.70 -3.45
C ALA A 44 13.87 -10.70 -4.63
N LYS A 45 13.68 -11.99 -4.35
CA LYS A 45 13.51 -13.00 -5.43
C LYS A 45 12.22 -13.77 -5.23
N PRO A 46 11.29 -13.75 -6.20
CA PRO A 46 11.37 -13.06 -7.51
C PRO A 46 11.06 -11.54 -7.42
N TYR A 47 11.85 -10.71 -8.13
CA TYR A 47 11.54 -9.28 -8.32
C TYR A 47 10.21 -9.12 -9.05
N GLY A 48 9.41 -8.15 -8.62
CA GLY A 48 8.04 -8.01 -9.10
C GLY A 48 7.52 -6.59 -9.12
N THR A 49 6.56 -6.40 -10.01
CA THR A 49 5.53 -5.38 -9.80
C THR A 49 4.22 -6.14 -9.85
N PHE A 50 3.41 -5.97 -8.83
CA PHE A 50 2.07 -6.55 -8.82
C PHE A 50 1.08 -5.48 -8.40
N THR A 51 -0.11 -5.58 -8.99
CA THR A 51 -1.21 -4.64 -8.81
C THR A 51 -2.44 -5.43 -8.42
N VAL A 52 -3.17 -4.91 -7.44
CA VAL A 52 -4.39 -5.51 -6.89
C VAL A 52 -5.42 -4.43 -6.70
N THR A 53 -6.69 -4.83 -6.78
CA THR A 53 -7.81 -3.94 -6.51
C THR A 53 -8.32 -4.23 -5.11
N CYS A 54 -8.38 -3.20 -4.26
CA CYS A 54 -8.92 -3.26 -2.91
C CYS A 54 -10.16 -2.36 -2.81
N GLU A 55 -10.94 -2.55 -1.75
CA GLU A 55 -12.17 -1.78 -1.52
C GLU A 55 -11.86 -0.46 -0.82
N GLU A 56 -11.04 -0.49 0.22
CA GLU A 56 -10.78 0.67 1.08
C GLU A 56 -9.47 0.57 1.90
N ILE A 57 -9.14 1.68 2.56
CA ILE A 57 -8.06 1.78 3.56
C ILE A 57 -8.71 1.95 4.93
N GLU A 58 -8.45 1.02 5.84
CA GLU A 58 -8.85 1.09 7.25
C GLU A 58 -7.74 1.74 8.09
N ALA A 59 -8.09 2.71 8.92
CA ALA A 59 -7.20 3.28 9.92
C ALA A 59 -7.52 2.70 11.30
N ASN A 60 -6.49 2.21 12.01
CA ASN A 60 -6.61 1.69 13.36
C ASN A 60 -5.69 2.47 14.30
N THR A 61 -6.30 3.25 15.21
CA THR A 61 -5.58 4.06 16.19
C THR A 61 -5.60 3.40 17.57
N GLN A 62 -4.44 3.10 18.14
CA GLN A 62 -4.26 2.59 19.50
C GLN A 62 -3.07 3.28 20.16
N ASP A 63 -3.19 3.68 21.43
CA ASP A 63 -2.08 4.22 22.25
C ASP A 63 -1.26 5.37 21.60
N ASN A 64 -1.91 6.24 20.81
CA ASN A 64 -1.33 7.33 19.99
C ASN A 64 -0.57 6.90 18.72
N GLU A 65 -0.61 5.62 18.36
CA GLU A 65 -0.15 5.13 17.07
C GLU A 65 -1.38 4.90 16.18
N THR A 66 -1.38 5.49 14.98
CA THR A 66 -2.33 5.13 13.92
C THR A 66 -1.62 4.16 12.98
N SER A 67 -2.28 3.07 12.60
CA SER A 67 -1.84 2.13 11.56
C SER A 67 -2.87 2.12 10.43
N TYR A 68 -2.44 1.85 9.20
CA TYR A 68 -3.30 1.93 8.01
C TYR A 68 -3.20 0.66 7.21
N ARG A 69 -4.32 -0.01 6.93
CA ARG A 69 -4.35 -1.29 6.22
C ARG A 69 -5.32 -1.25 5.06
N VAL A 70 -4.91 -1.78 3.91
CA VAL A 70 -5.82 -2.03 2.76
C VAL A 70 -6.66 -3.27 3.00
N ILE A 71 -7.96 -3.21 2.72
CA ILE A 71 -8.91 -4.31 2.91
C ILE A 71 -9.80 -4.53 1.68
N GLY A 72 -10.42 -5.71 1.59
CA GLY A 72 -11.29 -6.08 0.47
C GLY A 72 -10.54 -6.33 -0.85
N CYS A 73 -9.29 -6.82 -0.80
CA CYS A 73 -8.50 -7.03 -2.00
C CYS A 73 -8.93 -8.29 -2.77
N ASP A 74 -8.99 -8.18 -4.11
CA ASP A 74 -9.40 -9.22 -5.07
C ASP A 74 -8.52 -10.48 -5.07
N HIS A 75 -7.28 -10.34 -4.61
CA HIS A 75 -6.36 -11.44 -4.32
C HIS A 75 -5.92 -11.41 -2.86
N GLU A 76 -5.67 -12.58 -2.27
CA GLU A 76 -5.03 -12.70 -0.96
C GLU A 76 -3.64 -12.09 -1.03
N LEU A 77 -3.55 -10.81 -0.69
CA LEU A 77 -2.31 -10.16 -0.33
C LEU A 77 -1.89 -10.72 1.02
N GLU A 78 -1.17 -11.84 1.00
CA GLU A 78 -0.29 -12.17 2.11
C GLU A 78 0.75 -11.04 2.20
N THR A 79 0.41 -10.02 2.99
CA THR A 79 1.37 -9.06 3.55
C THR A 79 1.84 -7.96 2.59
N ILE A 80 0.94 -7.10 2.08
CA ILE A 80 1.27 -5.66 2.07
C ILE A 80 0.89 -5.14 3.45
N GLY A 81 1.77 -5.39 4.43
CA GLY A 81 1.70 -4.76 5.74
C GLY A 81 2.11 -3.31 5.61
N LEU A 82 1.23 -2.46 5.09
CA LEU A 82 1.39 -1.03 5.28
C LEU A 82 1.11 -0.76 6.77
N ILE A 83 2.08 -0.23 7.50
CA ILE A 83 1.86 0.34 8.82
C ILE A 83 2.52 1.71 8.74
N ILE A 84 1.71 2.75 8.58
CA ILE A 84 2.19 4.13 8.65
C ILE A 84 1.89 4.63 10.04
N THR A 85 2.88 4.57 10.94
CA THR A 85 2.78 5.20 12.27
C THR A 85 3.06 6.71 12.14
N GLU A 86 2.08 7.55 12.49
CA GLU A 86 2.34 8.96 12.77
C GLU A 86 2.98 9.09 14.16
N ASN A 87 4.05 9.88 14.28
CA ASN A 87 4.86 10.06 15.50
C ASN A 87 4.88 11.54 15.93
#